data_AF-A0A7W0W1J7-F1
#
_entry.id   AF-A0A7W0W1J7-F1
#
_cell.length_a   1.000
_cell.length_b   1.000
_cell.length_c   1.000
_cell.angle_alpha   90.00
_cell.angle_beta   90.00
_cell.angle_gamma   90.00
#
_symmetry.space_group_name_H-M   'P 1'
#
loop_
_entity.id
_entity.type
_entity.pdbx_description
1 polymer ?
#
loop_
_entity_poly.entity_id
_entity_poly.type
_entity_poly.pdbx_seq_one_letter_code
_entity_poly.pdbx_strand_id
1 'polypeptide(L)'
;EGIWPLEFTCRFGYPGFPILDSLHVAGWDEIFRSMVHRSATTFETDGGWSVGVVITVPPFPYAHEYEELGKGRPICFAGTVDDEDRDAFHYGEVDLRDGQLLTAGMIGYIMVVTGVAGSIESARRKAYERVGKVVIPNSRYRNDIGVRLIERDLGEMRRLGLFHDG
;
A
#
# COMPACT_ATOMS: atom_id res chain seq x y z
N GLU A 1 19.53 -20.79 13.60
CA GLU A 1 18.78 -20.66 12.33
C GLU A 1 18.97 -19.25 11.82
N GLY A 2 19.28 -19.05 10.53
CA GLY A 2 19.62 -17.75 9.94
C GLY A 2 18.51 -17.18 9.04
N ILE A 3 18.80 -16.09 8.35
CA ILE A 3 17.92 -15.47 7.36
C ILE A 3 18.11 -16.18 6.01
N TRP A 4 17.07 -16.84 5.50
CA TRP A 4 17.10 -17.56 4.24
C TRP A 4 16.22 -16.85 3.20
N PRO A 5 16.80 -16.23 2.15
CA PRO A 5 16.00 -15.54 1.14
C PRO A 5 15.20 -16.55 0.32
N LEU A 6 13.91 -16.27 0.11
CA LEU A 6 13.03 -17.10 -0.71
C LEU A 6 13.13 -16.76 -2.20
N GLU A 7 13.23 -15.46 -2.52
CA GLU A 7 13.34 -14.95 -3.88
C GLU A 7 14.13 -13.63 -3.91
N PHE A 8 14.59 -13.25 -5.11
CA PHE A 8 15.20 -11.95 -5.39
C PHE A 8 14.45 -11.27 -6.53
N THR A 9 14.16 -9.98 -6.38
CA THR A 9 13.50 -9.17 -7.43
C THR A 9 14.32 -7.93 -7.73
N CYS A 10 14.32 -7.51 -9.00
CA CYS A 10 15.10 -6.36 -9.48
C CYS A 10 14.26 -5.08 -9.62
N ARG A 11 13.11 -5.02 -8.95
CA ARG A 11 12.17 -3.89 -9.00
C ARG A 11 11.47 -3.73 -7.66
N PHE A 12 10.90 -2.55 -7.42
CA PHE A 12 10.04 -2.39 -6.25
C PHE A 12 8.81 -3.31 -6.34
N GLY A 13 8.49 -3.93 -5.20
CA GLY A 13 7.26 -4.69 -5.02
C GLY A 13 6.04 -3.79 -5.10
N TYR A 14 4.92 -4.32 -5.56
CA TYR A 14 3.61 -3.71 -5.32
C TYR A 14 2.79 -4.77 -4.56
N PRO A 15 2.31 -4.51 -3.32
CA PRO A 15 2.11 -3.22 -2.64
C PRO A 15 3.31 -2.69 -1.81
N GLY A 16 4.51 -3.24 -1.93
CA GLY A 16 5.66 -2.82 -1.11
C GLY A 16 6.06 -1.35 -1.31
N PHE A 17 6.05 -0.87 -2.56
CA PHE A 17 6.38 0.50 -2.94
C PHE A 17 5.53 1.53 -2.21
N PRO A 18 4.17 1.53 -2.33
CA PRO A 18 3.33 2.50 -1.62
C PRO A 18 3.56 2.56 -0.10
N ILE A 19 3.78 1.40 0.51
CA ILE A 19 3.93 1.27 1.96
C ILE A 19 5.25 1.88 2.42
N LEU A 20 6.36 1.57 1.72
CA LEU A 20 7.68 2.11 2.06
C LEU A 20 7.77 3.60 1.72
N ASP A 21 7.25 3.99 0.56
CA ASP A 21 7.23 5.37 0.07
C ASP A 21 6.53 6.31 1.04
N SER A 22 5.46 5.87 1.69
CA SER A 22 4.74 6.66 2.70
C SER A 22 5.54 7.02 3.97
N LEU A 23 6.74 6.46 4.14
CA LEU A 23 7.68 6.79 5.21
C LEU A 23 8.97 7.44 4.68
N HIS A 24 9.09 7.70 3.38
CA HIS A 24 10.25 8.40 2.83
C HIS A 24 10.11 9.91 3.09
N VAL A 25 11.15 10.53 3.64
CA VAL A 25 11.24 12.00 3.72
C VAL A 25 11.87 12.54 2.44
N ALA A 26 12.91 11.87 1.94
CA ALA A 26 13.55 12.22 0.68
C ALA A 26 12.68 11.81 -0.52
N GLY A 27 12.60 12.70 -1.51
CA GLY A 27 11.94 12.40 -2.79
C GLY A 27 12.70 11.36 -3.62
N TRP A 28 11.99 10.68 -4.53
CA TRP A 28 12.60 9.68 -5.41
C TRP A 28 13.70 10.22 -6.31
N ASP A 29 13.59 11.47 -6.74
CA ASP A 29 14.61 12.16 -7.52
C ASP A 29 15.93 12.27 -6.75
N GLU A 30 15.86 12.61 -5.45
CA GLU A 30 17.02 12.67 -4.58
C GLU A 30 17.62 11.29 -4.31
N ILE A 31 16.76 10.30 -4.01
CA ILE A 31 17.18 8.92 -3.77
C ILE A 31 17.90 8.38 -5.01
N PHE A 32 17.31 8.51 -6.20
CA PHE A 32 17.91 8.03 -7.45
C PHE A 32 19.19 8.79 -7.81
N ARG A 33 19.21 10.12 -7.62
CA ARG A 33 20.43 10.92 -7.83
C ARG A 33 21.56 10.44 -6.93
N SER A 34 21.27 10.15 -5.66
CA SER A 34 22.26 9.63 -4.71
C SER A 34 22.79 8.25 -5.10
N MET A 35 21.93 7.37 -5.63
CA MET A 35 22.33 6.07 -6.15
C MET A 35 23.25 6.17 -7.37
N VAL A 36 22.88 7.01 -8.35
CA VAL A 36 23.66 7.20 -9.59
C VAL A 36 25.05 7.75 -9.29
N HIS A 37 25.12 8.75 -8.39
CA HIS A 37 26.40 9.37 -8.01
C HIS A 37 27.14 8.62 -6.91
N ARG A 38 26.53 7.59 -6.31
CA ARG A 38 27.05 6.86 -5.15
C ARG A 38 27.43 7.80 -4.00
N SER A 39 26.67 8.88 -3.83
CA SER A 39 26.98 9.94 -2.86
C SER A 39 26.47 9.63 -1.45
N ALA A 40 25.52 8.72 -1.31
CA ALA A 40 24.98 8.29 -0.04
C ALA A 40 24.59 6.81 -0.08
N THR A 41 24.65 6.16 1.08
CA THR A 41 24.18 4.77 1.31
C THR A 41 22.94 4.72 2.19
N THR A 42 22.47 5.87 2.66
CA THR A 42 21.28 6.05 3.50
C THR A 42 20.49 7.25 3.00
N PHE A 43 19.21 7.31 3.36
CA PHE A 43 18.33 8.45 3.11
C PHE A 43 17.37 8.61 4.29
N GLU A 44 16.78 9.79 4.44
CA GLU A 44 15.91 10.09 5.57
C GLU A 44 14.53 9.42 5.44
N THR A 45 14.04 8.90 6.55
CA THR A 45 12.71 8.27 6.67
C THR A 45 12.00 8.79 7.90
N ASP A 46 10.68 8.89 7.83
CA ASP A 46 9.85 9.19 8.97
C ASP A 46 9.80 8.00 9.94
N GLY A 47 9.71 8.32 11.23
CA GLY A 47 9.43 7.33 12.26
C GLY A 47 7.98 6.83 12.20
N GLY A 48 7.70 5.77 12.96
CA GLY A 48 6.35 5.21 13.09
C GLY A 48 6.10 4.04 12.14
N TRP A 49 4.84 3.88 11.76
CA TRP A 49 4.34 2.68 11.08
C TRP A 49 3.50 3.05 9.87
N SER A 50 3.67 2.30 8.78
CA SER A 50 2.80 2.33 7.61
C SER A 50 2.10 0.98 7.40
N VAL A 51 0.81 1.03 7.10
CA VAL A 51 -0.02 -0.13 6.76
C VAL A 51 -0.68 0.10 5.41
N GLY A 52 -0.52 -0.82 4.47
CA GLY A 52 -1.16 -0.78 3.15
C GLY A 52 -2.24 -1.85 2.99
N VAL A 53 -3.44 -1.44 2.57
CA VAL A 53 -4.56 -2.32 2.26
C VAL A 53 -4.81 -2.30 0.74
N VAL A 54 -4.79 -3.48 0.13
CA VAL A 54 -5.08 -3.63 -1.30
C VAL A 54 -6.59 -3.74 -1.52
N ILE A 55 -7.13 -2.89 -2.39
CA ILE A 55 -8.49 -2.98 -2.92
C ILE A 55 -8.43 -3.66 -4.29
N THR A 56 -9.20 -4.72 -4.44
CA THR A 56 -9.35 -5.47 -5.69
C THR A 56 -10.80 -5.56 -6.12
N VAL A 57 -11.04 -5.97 -7.36
CA VAL A 57 -12.37 -6.33 -7.85
C VAL A 57 -12.33 -7.74 -8.47
N PRO A 58 -13.45 -8.47 -8.53
CA PRO A 58 -13.52 -9.74 -9.23
C PRO A 58 -12.98 -9.66 -10.66
N PRO A 59 -12.26 -10.69 -11.14
CA PRO A 59 -11.97 -11.98 -10.51
C PRO A 59 -10.53 -12.07 -9.99
N PHE A 60 -9.93 -10.97 -9.52
CA PHE A 60 -8.57 -10.95 -8.98
C PHE A 60 -8.27 -12.20 -8.10
N PRO A 61 -7.14 -12.90 -8.33
CA PRO A 61 -6.01 -12.53 -9.19
C PRO A 61 -6.08 -13.05 -10.63
N TYR A 62 -7.25 -13.51 -11.09
CA TYR A 62 -7.42 -14.09 -12.41
C TYR A 62 -7.81 -13.03 -13.46
N ALA A 63 -7.27 -13.17 -14.68
CA ALA A 63 -7.61 -12.29 -15.80
C ALA A 63 -8.90 -12.73 -16.54
N HIS A 64 -9.25 -14.02 -16.46
CA HIS A 64 -10.43 -14.57 -17.11
C HIS A 64 -11.70 -13.90 -16.59
N GLU A 65 -12.63 -13.51 -17.47
CA GLU A 65 -13.89 -12.80 -17.14
C GLU A 65 -13.73 -11.37 -16.56
N TYR A 66 -12.52 -10.80 -16.46
CA TYR A 66 -12.34 -9.46 -15.88
C TYR A 66 -13.08 -8.35 -16.63
N GLU A 67 -13.13 -8.43 -17.97
CA GLU A 67 -13.84 -7.47 -18.81
C GLU A 67 -15.32 -7.35 -18.43
N GLU A 68 -15.97 -8.46 -18.07
CA GLU A 68 -17.39 -8.50 -17.70
C GLU A 68 -17.60 -8.21 -16.22
N LEU A 69 -16.78 -8.81 -15.35
CA LEU A 69 -17.01 -8.83 -13.91
C LEU A 69 -16.49 -7.59 -13.19
N GLY A 70 -15.41 -6.98 -13.69
CA GLY A 70 -14.63 -6.02 -12.90
C GLY A 70 -14.27 -4.72 -13.61
N LYS A 71 -14.15 -4.70 -14.93
CA LYS A 71 -13.65 -3.54 -15.68
C LYS A 71 -14.73 -2.48 -15.95
N GLY A 72 -14.32 -1.23 -16.10
CA GLY A 72 -15.18 -0.09 -16.44
C GLY A 72 -16.13 0.33 -15.32
N ARG A 73 -15.92 -0.13 -14.08
CA ARG A 73 -16.75 0.22 -12.92
C ARG A 73 -16.29 1.55 -12.34
N PRO A 74 -17.21 2.43 -11.90
CA PRO A 74 -16.83 3.70 -11.33
C PRO A 74 -16.09 3.52 -10.00
N ILE A 75 -15.04 4.32 -9.82
CA ILE A 75 -14.36 4.50 -8.55
C ILE A 75 -14.82 5.84 -7.99
N CYS A 76 -15.56 5.78 -6.89
CA CYS A 76 -16.10 6.96 -6.21
C CYS A 76 -15.49 7.08 -4.81
N PHE A 77 -15.62 8.26 -4.22
CA PHE A 77 -15.22 8.50 -2.84
C PHE A 77 -16.39 9.00 -2.02
N ALA A 78 -16.59 8.41 -0.85
CA ALA A 78 -17.61 8.81 0.11
C ALA A 78 -17.08 9.91 1.03
N GLY A 79 -17.89 10.96 1.24
CA GLY A 79 -17.52 12.10 2.07
C GLY A 79 -16.47 12.99 1.42
N THR A 80 -15.81 13.80 2.26
CA THR A 80 -14.71 14.67 1.82
C THR A 80 -13.42 13.88 1.75
N VAL A 81 -12.74 13.96 0.60
CA VAL A 81 -11.38 13.46 0.38
C VAL A 81 -10.46 14.66 0.34
N ASP A 82 -9.63 14.79 1.37
CA ASP A 82 -8.60 15.83 1.47
C ASP A 82 -7.30 15.40 0.77
N ASP A 83 -6.28 16.26 0.81
CA ASP A 83 -5.00 15.97 0.16
C ASP A 83 -4.26 14.81 0.83
N GLU A 84 -4.36 14.65 2.16
CA GLU A 84 -3.77 13.51 2.88
C GLU A 84 -4.40 12.18 2.47
N ASP A 85 -5.70 12.15 2.22
CA ASP A 85 -6.38 10.98 1.67
C ASP A 85 -5.91 10.68 0.25
N ARG A 86 -5.77 11.71 -0.61
CA ARG A 86 -5.32 11.55 -2.00
C ARG A 86 -3.92 10.99 -2.07
N ASP A 87 -3.00 11.49 -1.24
CA ASP A 87 -1.62 11.01 -1.17
C ASP A 87 -1.55 9.55 -0.68
N ALA A 88 -2.54 9.11 0.09
CA ALA A 88 -2.64 7.73 0.58
C ALA A 88 -3.33 6.77 -0.41
N PHE A 89 -3.89 7.26 -1.51
CA PHE A 89 -4.56 6.46 -2.53
C PHE A 89 -3.64 6.20 -3.72
N HIS A 90 -2.98 5.05 -3.70
CA HIS A 90 -2.07 4.65 -4.76
C HIS A 90 -2.82 3.80 -5.78
N TYR A 91 -3.11 4.38 -6.95
CA TYR A 91 -3.83 3.68 -8.02
C TYR A 91 -2.99 2.58 -8.67
N GLY A 92 -3.65 1.48 -9.04
CA GLY A 92 -3.11 0.39 -9.84
C GLY A 92 -3.77 0.38 -11.21
N GLU A 93 -4.69 -0.55 -11.44
CA GLU A 93 -5.41 -0.71 -12.70
C GLU A 93 -6.62 0.23 -12.78
N VAL A 94 -6.35 1.51 -13.06
CA VAL A 94 -7.35 2.58 -13.11
C VAL A 94 -7.20 3.41 -14.39
N ASP A 95 -8.32 3.88 -14.93
CA ASP A 95 -8.41 4.79 -16.07
C ASP A 95 -9.19 6.06 -15.65
N LEU A 96 -8.90 7.19 -16.29
CA LEU A 96 -9.60 8.46 -16.07
C LEU A 96 -10.28 8.88 -17.38
N ARG A 97 -11.60 8.81 -17.43
CA ARG A 97 -12.40 9.21 -18.60
C ARG A 97 -13.39 10.28 -18.21
N ASP A 98 -13.35 11.41 -18.92
CA ASP A 98 -14.26 12.54 -18.70
C ASP A 98 -14.34 13.00 -17.22
N GLY A 99 -13.20 12.93 -16.51
CA GLY A 99 -13.12 13.28 -15.08
C GLY A 99 -13.57 12.18 -14.10
N GLN A 100 -14.02 11.02 -14.59
CA GLN A 100 -14.42 9.87 -13.77
C GLN A 100 -13.33 8.81 -13.75
N LEU A 101 -12.93 8.38 -12.56
CA LEU A 101 -12.06 7.22 -12.37
C LEU A 101 -12.85 5.93 -12.60
N LEU A 102 -12.28 5.01 -13.36
CA LEU A 102 -12.85 3.72 -13.71
C LEU A 102 -11.86 2.59 -13.43
N THR A 103 -12.35 1.43 -13.01
CA THR A 103 -11.54 0.21 -12.96
C THR A 103 -11.09 -0.17 -14.37
N ALA A 104 -9.82 -0.52 -14.53
CA ALA A 104 -9.18 -0.75 -15.83
C ALA A 104 -8.21 -1.93 -15.76
N GLY A 105 -7.25 -2.02 -16.68
CA GLY A 105 -6.22 -3.07 -16.66
C GLY A 105 -6.73 -4.49 -16.97
N MET A 106 -6.13 -5.49 -16.32
CA MET A 106 -6.22 -6.90 -16.70
C MET A 106 -6.76 -7.84 -15.61
N ILE A 107 -6.49 -7.57 -14.33
CA ILE A 107 -6.71 -8.56 -13.26
C ILE A 107 -7.54 -8.05 -12.08
N GLY A 108 -7.92 -6.78 -12.07
CA GLY A 108 -8.72 -6.17 -11.01
C GLY A 108 -7.91 -5.77 -9.78
N TYR A 109 -6.62 -5.44 -9.95
CA TYR A 109 -5.80 -4.86 -8.87
C TYR A 109 -5.97 -3.34 -8.88
N ILE A 110 -6.81 -2.77 -8.01
CA ILE A 110 -7.30 -1.39 -8.24
C ILE A 110 -6.50 -0.33 -7.49
N MET A 111 -6.20 -0.54 -6.21
CA MET A 111 -5.60 0.50 -5.38
C MET A 111 -4.91 -0.10 -4.17
N VAL A 112 -3.83 0.54 -3.71
CA VAL A 112 -3.35 0.41 -2.32
C VAL A 112 -3.71 1.66 -1.56
N VAL A 113 -4.33 1.47 -0.41
CA VAL A 113 -4.63 2.53 0.54
C VAL A 113 -3.67 2.43 1.72
N THR A 114 -2.91 3.48 1.98
CA THR A 114 -1.95 3.52 3.09
C THR A 114 -2.52 4.26 4.30
N GLY A 115 -2.05 3.87 5.50
CA GLY A 115 -2.26 4.60 6.73
C GLY A 115 -0.94 4.68 7.49
N VAL A 116 -0.57 5.90 7.89
CA VAL A 116 0.67 6.19 8.63
C VAL A 116 0.34 6.75 10.00
N ALA A 117 0.99 6.24 11.05
CA ALA A 117 0.86 6.75 12.42
C ALA A 117 2.00 6.27 13.32
N GLY A 118 2.10 6.81 14.53
CA GLY A 118 3.13 6.44 15.51
C GLY A 118 3.02 5.02 16.09
N SER A 119 1.94 4.28 15.83
CA SER A 119 1.77 2.87 16.23
C SER A 119 1.12 2.07 15.11
N ILE A 120 1.41 0.76 15.05
CA ILE A 120 0.84 -0.14 14.05
C ILE A 120 -0.69 -0.20 14.13
N GLU A 121 -1.27 -0.15 15.34
CA GLU A 121 -2.71 -0.16 15.56
C GLU A 121 -3.36 1.10 14.99
N SER A 122 -2.73 2.26 15.21
CA SER A 122 -3.23 3.53 14.70
C SER A 122 -3.03 3.66 13.20
N ALA A 123 -1.92 3.16 12.65
CA ALA A 123 -1.64 3.14 11.22
C ALA A 123 -2.66 2.25 10.49
N ARG A 124 -2.91 1.05 11.04
CA ARG A 124 -3.96 0.14 10.57
C ARG A 124 -5.33 0.80 10.62
N ARG A 125 -5.70 1.44 11.73
CA ARG A 125 -6.98 2.16 11.85
C ARG A 125 -7.12 3.24 10.77
N LYS A 126 -6.10 4.10 10.60
CA LYS A 126 -6.08 5.15 9.56
C LYS A 126 -6.23 4.57 8.16
N ALA A 127 -5.56 3.46 7.85
CA ALA A 127 -5.68 2.78 6.57
C ALA A 127 -7.12 2.30 6.31
N TYR A 128 -7.76 1.65 7.29
CA TYR A 128 -9.15 1.17 7.13
C TYR A 128 -10.20 2.29 7.13
N GLU A 129 -9.99 3.38 7.87
CA GLU A 129 -10.82 4.59 7.77
C GLU A 129 -10.82 5.15 6.34
N ARG A 130 -9.63 5.22 5.72
CA ARG A 130 -9.47 5.64 4.33
C ARG A 130 -10.05 4.65 3.32
N VAL A 131 -9.87 3.34 3.53
CA VAL A 131 -10.53 2.30 2.71
C VAL A 131 -12.05 2.46 2.75
N GLY A 132 -12.62 2.80 3.90
CA GLY A 132 -14.05 3.08 4.06
C GLY A 132 -14.56 4.26 3.21
N LYS A 133 -13.68 5.16 2.77
CA LYS A 133 -14.01 6.25 1.84
C LYS A 133 -14.05 5.79 0.39
N VAL A 134 -13.41 4.68 0.01
CA VAL A 134 -13.32 4.23 -1.38
C VAL A 134 -14.54 3.35 -1.72
N VAL A 135 -15.30 3.74 -2.74
CA VAL A 135 -16.52 3.06 -3.17
C VAL A 135 -16.37 2.55 -4.59
N ILE A 136 -16.30 1.23 -4.74
CA ILE A 136 -16.19 0.54 -6.02
C ILE A 136 -17.16 -0.65 -6.01
N PRO A 137 -18.03 -0.82 -7.02
CA PRO A 137 -18.91 -1.98 -7.11
C PRO A 137 -18.15 -3.30 -7.02
N ASN A 138 -18.61 -4.20 -6.15
CA ASN A 138 -18.04 -5.54 -5.91
C ASN A 138 -16.57 -5.56 -5.46
N SER A 139 -16.02 -4.45 -4.96
CA SER A 139 -14.64 -4.46 -4.46
C SER A 139 -14.46 -5.36 -3.24
N ARG A 140 -13.25 -5.90 -3.11
CA ARG A 140 -12.81 -6.75 -2.02
C ARG A 140 -11.49 -6.22 -1.47
N TYR A 141 -11.32 -6.36 -0.17
CA TYR A 141 -10.06 -6.12 0.52
C TYR A 141 -10.03 -7.01 1.75
N ARG A 142 -8.83 -7.33 2.23
CA ARG A 142 -8.65 -8.05 3.49
C ARG A 142 -8.86 -7.12 4.67
N ASN A 143 -9.57 -7.58 5.70
CA ASN A 143 -9.85 -6.83 6.93
C ASN A 143 -8.88 -7.15 8.08
N ASP A 144 -7.93 -8.05 7.86
CA ASP A 144 -7.00 -8.60 8.86
C ASP A 144 -5.54 -8.18 8.61
N ILE A 145 -5.28 -7.20 7.73
CA ILE A 145 -3.93 -6.69 7.50
C ILE A 145 -3.36 -6.14 8.80
N GLY A 146 -2.15 -6.60 9.16
CA GLY A 146 -1.44 -6.22 10.38
C GLY A 146 -1.83 -7.00 11.65
N VAL A 147 -2.94 -7.76 11.66
CA VAL A 147 -3.45 -8.42 12.87
C VAL A 147 -2.43 -9.39 13.47
N ARG A 148 -1.89 -10.32 12.66
CA ARG A 148 -0.87 -11.28 13.12
C ARG A 148 0.40 -10.61 13.66
N LEU A 149 0.77 -9.48 13.06
CA LEU A 149 1.95 -8.72 13.48
C LEU A 149 1.73 -8.13 14.87
N ILE A 150 0.58 -7.48 15.08
CA ILE A 150 0.15 -6.92 16.36
C ILE A 150 0.04 -7.99 17.44
N GLU A 151 -0.65 -9.09 17.15
CA GLU A 151 -0.99 -10.11 18.15
C GLU A 151 0.17 -11.03 18.52
N ARG A 152 1.18 -11.16 17.66
CA ARG A 152 2.23 -12.17 17.84
C ARG A 152 3.60 -11.71 17.38
N ASP A 153 3.74 -11.36 16.09
CA ASP A 153 5.07 -11.29 15.48
C ASP A 153 5.91 -10.14 16.08
N LEU A 154 5.31 -9.01 16.51
CA LEU A 154 6.03 -7.93 17.19
C LEU A 154 6.62 -8.33 18.54
N GLY A 155 5.86 -9.10 19.33
CA GLY A 155 6.33 -9.60 20.62
C GLY A 155 7.53 -10.52 20.44
N GLU A 156 7.47 -11.38 19.43
CA GLU A 156 8.57 -12.28 19.07
C GLU A 156 9.80 -11.51 18.57
N MET A 157 9.63 -10.52 17.70
CA MET A 157 10.73 -9.68 17.22
C MET A 157 11.44 -8.94 18.37
N ARG A 158 10.68 -8.39 19.33
CA ARG A 158 11.24 -7.76 20.53
C ARG A 158 12.00 -8.75 21.41
N ARG A 159 11.42 -9.95 21.63
CA ARG A 159 12.07 -11.03 22.40
C ARG A 159 13.40 -11.47 21.78
N LEU A 160 13.47 -11.48 20.45
CA LEU A 160 14.67 -11.83 19.70
C LEU A 160 15.67 -10.65 19.55
N GLY A 161 15.31 -9.44 20.00
CA GLY A 161 16.15 -8.25 19.81
C GLY A 161 16.27 -7.80 18.35
N LEU A 162 15.30 -8.17 17.50
CA LEU A 162 15.25 -7.80 16.08
C LEU A 162 14.48 -6.49 15.84
N PHE A 163 13.79 -6.00 16.87
CA PHE A 163 13.07 -4.74 16.82
C PHE A 163 13.26 -4.01 18.14
N HIS A 164 13.65 -2.75 18.05
CA HIS A 164 13.79 -1.84 19.17
C HIS A 164 12.85 -0.67 18.92
N ASP A 165 12.08 -0.29 19.94
CA ASP A 165 11.33 0.96 19.87
C ASP A 165 12.39 2.08 19.83
N GLY A 166 12.44 2.82 18.72
CA GLY A 166 13.37 3.92 18.50
C GLY A 166 13.09 5.13 19.38
#